data_AF-A0A944N7R9-F1
#
_entry.id   AF-A0A944N7R9-F1
#
_cell.length_a   1.000
_cell.length_b   1.000
_cell.length_c   1.000
_cell.angle_alpha   90.00
_cell.angle_beta   90.00
_cell.angle_gamma   90.00
#
_symmetry.space_group_name_H-M   'P 1'
#
loop_
_entity.id
_entity.type
_entity.pdbx_description
1 polymer ?
#
loop_
_entity_poly.entity_id
_entity_poly.type
_entity_poly.pdbx_seq_one_letter_code
_entity_poly.pdbx_strand_id
1 'polypeptide(L)'
;MIDEQSNQDSLKFNILGYNVNFKPESGDISPYPEDVVKMVRSEIEDILDKSPGLDRGQVGVLAALRVATKSLNIESEYRINIEKLQLTAKDALQLIDEVSLAQS
;
A
#
# COMPACT_ATOMS: atom_id res chain seq x y z
N MET A 1 16.89 40.53 -6.03
CA MET A 1 15.93 39.57 -5.47
C MET A 1 15.67 38.55 -6.55
N ILE A 2 16.20 37.34 -6.39
CA ILE A 2 15.99 36.24 -7.33
C ILE A 2 14.79 35.50 -6.78
N ASP A 3 13.65 35.62 -7.44
CA ASP A 3 12.49 34.80 -7.14
C ASP A 3 12.78 33.39 -7.68
N GLU A 4 13.28 32.51 -6.81
CA GLU A 4 13.19 31.06 -7.00
C GLU A 4 11.71 30.66 -6.95
N GLN A 5 11.00 30.81 -8.07
CA GLN A 5 9.72 30.15 -8.26
C GLN A 5 10.00 28.66 -8.39
N SER A 6 9.87 27.96 -7.26
CA SER A 6 9.79 26.50 -7.17
C SER A 6 8.67 26.01 -8.09
N ASN A 7 9.05 25.66 -9.31
CA ASN A 7 8.18 25.06 -10.30
C ASN A 7 8.00 23.58 -9.93
N GLN A 8 7.31 23.32 -8.82
CA GLN A 8 6.79 21.99 -8.53
C GLN A 8 5.65 21.74 -9.51
N ASP A 9 5.97 21.09 -10.63
CA ASP A 9 5.01 20.68 -11.63
C ASP A 9 3.92 19.82 -10.98
N SER A 10 2.70 20.35 -10.90
CA SER A 10 1.53 19.60 -10.43
C SER A 10 1.22 18.48 -11.42
N LEU A 11 1.13 17.25 -10.93
CA LEU A 11 0.72 16.09 -11.72
C LEU A 11 -0.80 16.12 -11.94
N LYS A 12 -1.24 15.67 -13.11
CA LYS A 12 -2.67 15.67 -13.49
C LYS A 12 -3.13 14.26 -13.78
N PHE A 13 -4.21 13.85 -13.11
CA PHE A 13 -4.78 12.52 -13.26
C PHE A 13 -6.26 12.59 -13.62
N ASN A 14 -6.72 11.65 -14.45
CA ASN A 14 -8.15 11.41 -14.66
C ASN A 14 -8.55 10.10 -13.98
N ILE A 15 -9.46 10.19 -13.00
CA ILE A 15 -9.96 9.04 -12.23
C ILE A 15 -11.49 9.13 -12.22
N LEU A 16 -12.18 8.10 -12.71
CA LEU A 16 -13.64 8.09 -12.84
C LEU A 16 -14.21 9.30 -13.60
N GLY A 17 -13.44 9.87 -14.54
CA GLY A 17 -13.82 11.07 -15.28
C GLY A 17 -13.61 12.39 -14.52
N TYR A 18 -13.08 12.36 -13.30
CA TYR A 18 -12.66 13.54 -12.56
C TYR A 18 -11.20 13.86 -12.84
N ASN A 19 -10.92 15.11 -13.23
CA ASN A 19 -9.55 15.60 -13.38
C ASN A 19 -9.05 16.11 -12.03
N VAL A 20 -8.02 15.47 -11.50
CA VAL A 20 -7.41 15.76 -10.20
C VAL A 20 -6.01 16.30 -10.44
N ASN A 21 -5.71 17.46 -9.85
CA ASN A 21 -4.35 17.99 -9.78
C ASN A 21 -3.74 17.56 -8.46
N PHE A 22 -2.64 16.83 -8.53
CA PHE A 22 -1.90 16.33 -7.38
C PHE A 22 -0.54 17.02 -7.31
N LYS A 23 -0.22 17.56 -6.15
CA LYS A 23 1.09 18.16 -5.90
C LYS A 23 1.81 17.27 -4.87
N PRO A 24 2.82 16.48 -5.28
CA PRO A 24 3.55 15.64 -4.34
C PRO A 24 4.27 16.49 -3.31
N GLU A 25 4.34 16.02 -2.06
CA GLU A 25 5.18 16.63 -1.05
C GLU A 25 6.65 16.38 -1.39
N SER A 26 7.49 17.38 -1.12
CA SER A 26 8.93 17.29 -1.39
C SER A 26 9.56 16.21 -0.50
N GLY A 27 9.91 15.07 -1.10
CA GLY A 27 10.52 13.92 -0.41
C GLY A 27 9.84 12.58 -0.68
N ASP A 28 8.66 12.56 -1.29
CA ASP A 28 7.97 11.33 -1.67
C ASP A 28 8.60 10.72 -2.94
N ILE A 29 9.56 9.83 -2.75
CA ILE A 29 10.25 9.12 -3.84
C ILE A 29 9.56 7.77 -4.17
N SER A 30 8.65 7.29 -3.30
CA SER A 30 7.96 6.01 -3.50
C SER A 30 6.76 5.85 -2.54
N PRO A 31 5.62 5.29 -3.00
CA PRO A 31 5.34 4.90 -4.39
C PRO A 31 5.16 6.13 -5.29
N TYR A 32 5.55 6.01 -6.56
CA TYR A 32 5.33 7.08 -7.53
C TYR A 32 3.82 7.34 -7.68
N PRO A 33 3.37 8.60 -7.78
CA PRO A 33 1.94 8.92 -7.89
C PRO A 33 1.23 8.19 -9.04
N GLU A 34 1.92 7.94 -10.15
CA GLU A 34 1.45 7.18 -11.30
C GLU A 34 1.11 5.73 -10.93
N ASP A 35 1.93 5.09 -10.08
CA ASP A 35 1.71 3.72 -9.63
C ASP A 35 0.48 3.62 -8.73
N VAL A 36 0.29 4.62 -7.86
CA VAL A 36 -0.90 4.74 -7.00
C VAL A 36 -2.15 4.89 -7.87
N VAL A 37 -2.12 5.78 -8.86
CA VAL A 37 -3.25 5.98 -9.78
C VAL A 37 -3.53 4.71 -10.59
N LYS A 38 -2.51 4.01 -11.07
CA LYS A 38 -2.65 2.75 -11.79
C LYS A 38 -3.31 1.67 -10.93
N MET A 39 -2.89 1.55 -9.67
CA MET A 39 -3.50 0.60 -8.73
C MET A 39 -4.98 0.92 -8.49
N VAL A 40 -5.31 2.19 -8.21
CA VAL A 40 -6.69 2.62 -8.01
C VAL A 40 -7.56 2.39 -9.25
N ARG A 41 -7.04 2.64 -10.46
CA ARG A 41 -7.76 2.35 -11.72
C ARG A 41 -8.05 0.86 -11.88
N SER A 42 -7.11 -0.01 -11.56
CA SER A 42 -7.34 -1.46 -11.58
C SER A 42 -8.46 -1.88 -10.64
N GLU A 43 -8.55 -1.30 -9.43
CA GLU A 43 -9.66 -1.59 -8.51
C GLU A 43 -11.00 -1.13 -9.07
N ILE A 44 -11.03 0.04 -9.71
CA ILE A 44 -12.22 0.62 -10.32
C ILE A 44 -12.71 -0.29 -11.47
N GLU A 45 -11.82 -0.70 -12.36
CA GLU A 45 -12.12 -1.59 -13.48
C GLU A 45 -12.68 -2.93 -12.97
N ASP A 46 -12.03 -3.53 -11.97
CA ASP A 46 -12.49 -4.78 -11.33
C ASP A 46 -13.87 -4.66 -10.65
N ILE A 47 -14.24 -3.47 -10.16
CA ILE A 47 -15.56 -3.22 -9.57
C ILE A 47 -16.60 -3.07 -10.67
N LEU A 48 -16.30 -2.30 -11.70
CA LEU A 48 -17.20 -2.06 -12.83
C LEU A 48 -17.47 -3.34 -13.62
N ASP A 49 -16.47 -4.20 -13.80
CA ASP A 49 -16.62 -5.50 -14.47
C ASP A 49 -17.59 -6.42 -13.73
N LYS A 50 -17.58 -6.37 -12.39
CA LYS A 50 -18.48 -7.18 -11.54
C LYS A 50 -19.87 -6.56 -11.39
N SER A 51 -19.95 -5.23 -11.45
CA SER A 51 -21.15 -4.45 -11.17
C SER A 51 -21.24 -3.20 -12.07
N PRO A 52 -21.56 -3.36 -13.36
CA PRO A 52 -21.50 -2.26 -14.34
C PRO A 52 -22.57 -1.17 -14.15
N GLY A 53 -23.59 -1.43 -13.33
CA GLY A 53 -24.68 -0.48 -13.05
C GLY A 53 -24.41 0.52 -11.92
N LEU A 54 -23.23 0.46 -11.29
CA LEU A 54 -22.89 1.35 -10.17
C LEU A 54 -22.55 2.75 -10.66
N ASP A 55 -22.97 3.77 -9.91
CA ASP A 55 -22.56 5.14 -10.19
C ASP A 55 -21.10 5.37 -9.76
N ARG A 56 -20.48 6.42 -10.32
CA ARG A 56 -19.06 6.73 -10.09
C ARG A 56 -18.72 6.98 -8.62
N GLY A 57 -19.65 7.58 -7.86
CA GLY A 57 -19.48 7.81 -6.43
C GLY A 57 -19.44 6.48 -5.67
N GLN A 58 -20.38 5.58 -5.95
CA GLN A 58 -20.40 4.23 -5.39
C GLN A 58 -19.12 3.45 -5.71
N VAL A 59 -18.68 3.49 -6.97
CA VAL A 59 -17.44 2.82 -7.40
C VAL A 59 -16.23 3.40 -6.68
N GLY A 60 -16.14 4.73 -6.54
CA GLY A 60 -15.07 5.40 -5.80
C GLY A 60 -15.02 4.99 -4.32
N VAL A 61 -16.18 4.92 -3.65
CA VAL A 61 -16.27 4.47 -2.25
C VAL A 61 -15.84 3.00 -2.12
N LEU A 62 -16.32 2.12 -3.01
CA LEU A 62 -15.96 0.71 -2.98
C LEU A 62 -14.46 0.50 -3.26
N ALA A 63 -13.88 1.25 -4.19
CA ALA A 63 -12.44 1.21 -4.46
C ALA A 63 -11.64 1.63 -3.22
N ALA A 64 -12.04 2.72 -2.54
CA ALA A 64 -11.41 3.17 -1.30
C ALA A 64 -11.49 2.09 -0.19
N LEU A 65 -12.66 1.47 -0.02
CA LEU A 65 -12.84 0.39 0.96
C LEU A 65 -11.97 -0.83 0.64
N ARG A 66 -11.82 -1.20 -0.65
CA ARG A 66 -10.93 -2.29 -1.05
C ARG A 66 -9.47 -1.98 -0.78
N VAL A 67 -9.01 -0.78 -1.13
CA VAL A 67 -7.62 -0.35 -0.87
C VAL A 67 -7.34 -0.35 0.63
N ALA A 68 -8.23 0.21 1.45
CA ALA A 68 -8.10 0.19 2.90
C ALA A 68 -8.04 -1.25 3.45
N THR A 69 -8.92 -2.13 2.96
CA THR A 69 -8.92 -3.56 3.35
C THR A 69 -7.60 -4.24 2.99
N LYS A 70 -7.08 -4.01 1.78
CA LYS A 70 -5.78 -4.54 1.36
C LYS A 70 -4.65 -4.05 2.26
N SER A 71 -4.64 -2.77 2.62
CA SER A 71 -3.64 -2.20 3.54
C SER A 71 -3.68 -2.88 4.91
N LEU A 72 -4.87 -2.98 5.51
CA LEU A 72 -5.04 -3.61 6.82
C LEU A 72 -4.66 -5.09 6.81
N ASN A 73 -4.99 -5.82 5.74
CA ASN A 73 -4.60 -7.22 5.60
C ASN A 73 -3.08 -7.37 5.49
N ILE A 74 -2.43 -6.54 4.68
CA ILE A 74 -0.96 -6.54 4.53
C ILE A 74 -0.29 -6.24 5.89
N GLU A 75 -0.75 -5.23 6.63
CA GLU A 75 -0.24 -4.91 7.95
C GLU A 75 -0.42 -6.07 8.94
N SER A 76 -1.58 -6.74 8.90
CA SER A 76 -1.86 -7.90 9.73
C SER A 76 -0.95 -9.09 9.39
N GLU A 77 -0.79 -9.40 8.10
CA GLU A 77 0.09 -10.47 7.61
C GLU A 77 1.55 -10.21 7.98
N TYR A 78 2.03 -8.97 7.83
CA TYR A 78 3.38 -8.59 8.26
C TYR A 78 3.59 -8.84 9.75
N ARG A 79 2.64 -8.43 10.59
CA ARG A 79 2.73 -8.67 12.05
C ARG A 79 2.83 -10.16 12.37
N ILE A 80 1.94 -10.96 11.78
CA ILE A 80 1.92 -12.42 11.98
C ILE A 80 3.26 -13.04 11.53
N ASN A 81 3.82 -12.58 10.42
CA ASN A 81 5.07 -13.12 9.89
C ASN A 81 6.27 -12.77 10.78
N ILE A 82 6.31 -11.55 11.34
CA ILE A 82 7.34 -11.16 12.31
C ILE A 82 7.24 -11.98 13.60
N GLU A 83 6.03 -12.17 14.13
CA GLU A 83 5.82 -12.98 15.34
C GLU A 83 6.27 -14.44 15.10
N LYS A 84 5.90 -15.04 13.97
CA LYS A 84 6.35 -16.38 13.59
C LYS A 84 7.87 -16.47 13.46
N LEU A 85 8.51 -15.47 12.87
CA LEU A 85 9.96 -15.42 12.71
C LEU A 85 10.66 -15.36 14.08
N GLN A 86 10.17 -14.51 14.99
CA GLN A 86 10.69 -14.41 16.35
C GLN A 86 10.54 -15.72 17.13
N LEU A 87 9.39 -16.38 16.99
CA LEU A 87 9.11 -17.65 17.64
C LEU A 87 10.05 -18.75 17.11
N THR A 88 10.21 -18.83 15.79
CA THR A 88 11.15 -19.76 15.14
C THR A 88 12.60 -19.51 15.57
N ALA A 89 13.01 -18.24 15.69
CA ALA A 89 14.35 -17.89 16.15
C ALA A 89 14.58 -18.28 17.62
N LYS A 90 13.56 -18.09 18.48
CA LYS A 90 13.61 -18.51 19.87
C LYS A 90 13.71 -20.04 19.99
N ASP A 91 12.89 -20.77 19.25
CA ASP A 91 12.92 -22.24 19.25
C ASP A 91 14.28 -22.76 18.77
N ALA A 92 14.85 -22.16 17.73
CA ALA A 92 16.19 -22.51 17.24
C ALA A 92 17.29 -22.27 18.29
N LEU A 93 17.22 -21.18 19.06
CA LEU A 93 18.16 -20.92 20.15
C LEU A 93 18.01 -21.94 21.28
N GLN A 94 16.78 -22.30 21.66
CA GLN A 94 16.53 -23.31 22.68
C GLN A 94 17.10 -24.69 22.29
N LEU A 95 16.97 -25.08 21.02
CA LEU A 95 17.57 -26.32 20.52
C LEU A 95 19.10 -26.33 20.64
N ILE A 96 19.76 -25.19 20.39
CA ILE A 96 21.22 -25.07 20.54
C ILE A 96 21.61 -25.23 22.02
N ASP A 97 20.87 -24.59 22.92
CA ASP A 97 21.12 -24.69 24.36
C ASP A 97 20.96 -26.13 24.87
N GLU A 98 19.89 -26.82 24.44
CA GLU A 98 19.63 -28.22 24.79
C GLU A 98 20.74 -29.16 24.30
N VAL A 99 21.20 -28.98 23.05
CA VAL A 99 22.29 -29.78 22.49
C VAL A 99 23.63 -29.51 23.20
N SER A 100 23.88 -28.25 23.58
CA SER A 100 25.12 -27.86 24.28
C SER A 100 25.18 -28.43 25.71
N LEU A 101 24.05 -28.42 26.41
CA LEU A 101 23.91 -29.01 27.75
C LEU A 101 23.98 -30.54 27.73
N ALA A 102 23.49 -31.20 26.68
CA ALA A 102 23.52 -32.66 26.55
C ALA A 102 24.91 -33.25 26.23
N GLN A 103 25.86 -32.41 25.79
CA GLN A 103 27.24 -32.80 25.46
C GLN A 103 28.27 -32.44 26.56
N SER A 104 27.81 -31.82 27.66
CA SER A 104 28.61 -31.43 28.83
C SER A 104 28.45 -32.44 29.97
#